data_AF-A0AAJ1BPW2-F1
#
_entry.id   AF-A0AAJ1BPW2-F1
#
_cell.length_a   1.000
_cell.length_b   1.000
_cell.length_c   1.000
_cell.angle_alpha   90.00
_cell.angle_beta   90.00
_cell.angle_gamma   90.00
#
_symmetry.space_group_name_H-M   'P 1'
#
loop_
_entity.id
_entity.type
_entity.pdbx_description
1 polymer ?
#
loop_
_entity_poly.entity_id
_entity_poly.type
_entity_poly.pdbx_seq_one_letter_code
_entity_poly.pdbx_strand_id
1 'polypeptide(L)'
;VQNKLSWMLREITKGQLLAFHLGKKKDDGTWTPEQISLAKMNNVDMALEIARMARDIHGANGILDEYPIMRHMANLESVKTYEGTHDIHNLIIGRHITGIQAFTREP
;
A
#
# COMPACT_ATOMS: atom_id res chain seq x y z
N VAL A 1 5.94 15.37 -16.38
CA VAL A 1 4.59 15.23 -15.76
C VAL A 1 3.82 14.02 -16.29
N GLN A 2 3.62 13.87 -17.61
CA GLN A 2 2.83 12.75 -18.18
C GLN A 2 3.25 11.34 -17.70
N ASN A 3 4.56 11.05 -17.65
CA ASN A 3 5.07 9.77 -17.14
C ASN A 3 4.62 9.45 -15.70
N LYS A 4 4.52 10.47 -14.84
CA LYS A 4 4.05 10.29 -13.46
C LYS A 4 2.55 9.98 -13.44
N LEU A 5 1.76 10.74 -14.21
CA LEU A 5 0.31 10.54 -14.28
C LEU A 5 -0.06 9.16 -14.84
N SER A 6 0.63 8.70 -15.89
CA SER A 6 0.39 7.36 -16.45
C SER A 6 0.79 6.26 -15.47
N TRP A 7 1.90 6.42 -14.74
CA TRP A 7 2.32 5.49 -13.69
C TRP A 7 1.31 5.45 -12.54
N MET A 8 0.86 6.60 -12.04
CA MET A 8 -0.16 6.69 -10.98
C MET A 8 -1.44 5.95 -11.38
N LEU A 9 -1.96 6.19 -12.58
CA LEU A 9 -3.16 5.53 -13.08
C LEU A 9 -2.99 4.00 -13.15
N ARG A 10 -1.85 3.53 -13.67
CA ARG A 10 -1.54 2.10 -13.75
C ARG A 10 -1.55 1.45 -12.37
N GLU A 11 -0.89 2.07 -11.40
CA GLU A 11 -0.77 1.53 -10.04
C GLU A 11 -2.11 1.54 -9.29
N ILE A 12 -2.89 2.62 -9.40
CA ILE A 12 -4.25 2.69 -8.83
C ILE A 12 -5.13 1.59 -9.42
N THR A 13 -5.11 1.42 -10.75
CA THR A 13 -5.92 0.40 -11.43
C THR A 13 -5.56 -1.00 -10.93
N LYS A 14 -4.26 -1.30 -10.79
CA LYS A 14 -3.78 -2.57 -10.24
C LYS A 14 -4.26 -2.78 -8.80
N GLY A 15 -4.11 -1.76 -7.94
CA GLY A 15 -4.55 -1.82 -6.55
C GLY A 15 -6.06 -2.01 -6.39
N GLN A 16 -6.86 -1.38 -7.26
CA GLN A 16 -8.32 -1.54 -7.30
C GLN A 16 -8.72 -2.95 -7.72
N LEU A 17 -8.07 -3.54 -8.73
CA LEU A 17 -8.33 -4.92 -9.14
C LEU A 17 -7.96 -5.94 -8.05
N LEU A 18 -6.84 -5.69 -7.36
CA LEU A 18 -6.43 -6.52 -6.21
C LEU A 18 -7.47 -6.47 -5.08
N ALA A 19 -7.94 -5.27 -4.73
CA ALA A 19 -8.98 -5.10 -3.71
C ALA A 19 -10.32 -5.72 -4.14
N PHE A 20 -10.71 -5.56 -5.40
CA PHE A 20 -11.93 -6.16 -5.95
C PHE A 20 -11.89 -7.68 -5.89
N HIS A 21 -10.78 -8.30 -6.33
CA HIS A 21 -10.61 -9.74 -6.26
C HIS A 21 -10.65 -10.25 -4.81
N LEU A 22 -9.94 -9.58 -3.90
CA LEU A 22 -9.98 -9.92 -2.48
C LEU A 22 -11.39 -9.79 -1.89
N GLY A 23 -12.14 -8.76 -2.28
CA GLY A 23 -13.55 -8.59 -1.90
C GLY A 23 -14.42 -9.76 -2.35
N LYS A 24 -14.27 -10.21 -3.60
CA LYS A 24 -14.98 -11.41 -4.10
C LYS A 24 -14.63 -12.66 -3.31
N LYS A 25 -13.35 -12.90 -3.04
CA LYS A 25 -12.93 -14.03 -2.20
C LYS A 25 -13.48 -13.95 -0.78
N LYS A 26 -13.62 -12.73 -0.24
CA LYS A 26 -14.22 -12.50 1.07
C LYS A 26 -15.70 -12.87 1.08
N ASP A 27 -16.45 -12.43 0.08
CA ASP A 27 -17.87 -12.77 -0.09
C ASP A 27 -18.07 -14.28 -0.26
N ASP A 28 -17.19 -14.94 -1.02
CA ASP A 28 -17.23 -16.39 -1.24
C ASP A 28 -16.71 -17.21 -0.03
N GLY A 29 -16.18 -16.56 1.01
CA GLY A 29 -15.56 -17.24 2.16
C GLY A 29 -14.24 -17.97 1.84
N THR A 30 -13.60 -17.69 0.70
CA THR A 30 -12.39 -18.36 0.21
C THR A 30 -11.11 -17.50 0.34
N TRP A 31 -11.15 -16.50 1.22
CA TRP A 31 -10.03 -15.59 1.48
C TRP A 31 -9.03 -16.22 2.47
N THR A 32 -7.77 -15.79 2.40
CA THR A 32 -6.74 -16.14 3.41
C THR A 32 -6.11 -14.89 4.03
N PRO A 33 -5.61 -14.96 5.28
CA PRO A 33 -4.94 -13.83 5.93
C PRO A 33 -3.74 -13.28 5.15
N GLU A 34 -3.03 -14.14 4.41
CA GLU A 34 -1.91 -13.77 3.55
C GLU A 34 -2.36 -12.90 2.37
N GLN A 35 -3.54 -13.16 1.81
CA GLN A 35 -4.11 -12.33 0.74
C GLN A 35 -4.46 -10.92 1.24
N ILE A 36 -4.96 -10.79 2.48
CA ILE A 36 -5.16 -9.48 3.13
C ILE A 36 -3.82 -8.77 3.31
N SER A 37 -2.81 -9.48 3.81
CA SER A 37 -1.47 -8.92 4.02
C SER A 37 -0.87 -8.39 2.71
N LEU A 38 -0.98 -9.17 1.63
CA LEU A 38 -0.51 -8.77 0.31
C LEU A 38 -1.25 -7.55 -0.24
N ALA A 39 -2.59 -7.53 -0.13
CA ALA A 39 -3.39 -6.40 -0.60
C ALA A 39 -3.12 -5.11 0.18
N LYS A 40 -3.08 -5.18 1.52
CA LYS A 40 -2.77 -4.01 2.38
C LYS A 40 -1.39 -3.48 2.06
N MET A 41 -0.37 -4.35 2.09
CA MET A 41 1.00 -3.95 1.83
C MET A 41 1.16 -3.25 0.48
N ASN A 42 0.73 -3.90 -0.60
CA ASN A 42 0.86 -3.34 -1.95
C ASN A 42 0.14 -1.99 -2.10
N ASN A 43 -1.13 -1.92 -1.66
CA ASN A 43 -1.95 -0.73 -1.90
C ASN A 43 -1.49 0.47 -1.06
N VAL A 44 -0.99 0.24 0.15
CA VAL A 44 -0.47 1.32 0.98
C VAL A 44 0.88 1.83 0.47
N ASP A 45 1.76 0.93 0.02
CA ASP A 45 3.06 1.32 -0.54
C ASP A 45 2.90 2.17 -1.80
N MET A 46 2.09 1.68 -2.75
CA MET A 46 1.83 2.40 -3.98
C MET A 46 1.11 3.73 -3.75
N ALA A 47 0.18 3.79 -2.78
CA ALA A 47 -0.54 5.03 -2.47
C ALA A 47 0.40 6.11 -1.91
N LEU A 48 1.32 5.73 -1.01
CA LEU A 48 2.31 6.65 -0.47
C LEU A 48 3.25 7.18 -1.56
N GLU A 49 3.69 6.32 -2.48
CA GLU A 49 4.52 6.74 -3.61
C GLU A 49 3.76 7.66 -4.58
N ILE A 50 2.48 7.39 -4.85
CA ILE A 50 1.62 8.30 -5.60
C ILE A 50 1.52 9.67 -4.91
N ALA A 51 1.33 9.70 -3.59
CA ALA A 51 1.24 10.96 -2.84
C ALA A 51 2.55 11.76 -2.92
N ARG A 52 3.70 11.10 -2.83
CA ARG A 52 5.03 11.73 -3.01
C ARG A 52 5.20 12.30 -4.41
N MET A 53 4.84 11.54 -5.45
CA MET A 53 4.91 12.03 -6.82
C MET A 53 3.92 13.18 -7.07
N ALA A 54 2.73 13.13 -6.48
CA ALA A 54 1.74 14.19 -6.58
C ALA A 54 2.25 15.48 -5.92
N ARG A 55 2.93 15.36 -4.77
CA ARG A 55 3.55 16.50 -4.07
C ARG A 55 4.60 17.15 -4.97
N ASP A 56 5.43 16.33 -5.60
CA ASP A 56 6.47 16.80 -6.52
C ASP A 56 5.88 17.47 -7.79
N ILE A 57 4.75 17.00 -8.31
CA ILE A 57 4.04 17.67 -9.42
C ILE A 57 3.58 19.08 -9.05
N HIS A 58 3.16 19.30 -7.79
CA HIS A 58 2.68 20.61 -7.32
C HIS A 58 3.81 21.56 -6.90
N GLY A 59 5.07 21.11 -6.88
CA GLY A 59 6.22 21.95 -6.52
C GLY A 59 6.03 22.61 -5.14
N ALA A 60 6.26 23.93 -5.08
CA ALA A 60 6.10 24.70 -3.84
C ALA A 60 4.66 24.70 -3.32
N ASN A 61 3.65 24.65 -4.19
CA ASN A 61 2.25 24.58 -3.75
C ASN A 61 1.95 23.24 -3.08
N GLY A 62 2.72 22.20 -3.38
CA GLY A 62 2.57 20.87 -2.80
C GLY A 62 2.93 20.78 -1.31
N ILE A 63 3.58 21.79 -0.73
CA ILE A 63 3.86 21.85 0.72
C ILE A 63 2.90 22.77 1.48
N LEU A 64 2.06 23.53 0.77
CA LEU A 64 1.09 24.44 1.37
C LEU A 64 -0.18 23.68 1.77
N ASP A 65 -0.87 24.18 2.81
CA ASP A 65 -2.13 23.60 3.27
C ASP A 65 -3.31 23.85 2.30
N GLU A 66 -3.15 24.80 1.36
CA GLU A 66 -4.11 25.06 0.29
C GLU A 66 -4.37 23.83 -0.59
N TYR A 67 -3.38 22.94 -0.73
CA TYR A 67 -3.48 21.72 -1.49
C TYR A 67 -3.34 20.49 -0.59
N PRO A 68 -4.27 19.52 -0.65
CA PRO A 68 -4.34 18.45 0.34
C PRO A 68 -3.23 17.39 0.21
N ILE A 69 -2.33 17.51 -0.77
CA ILE A 69 -1.40 16.45 -1.12
C ILE A 69 -0.40 16.16 0.01
N MET A 70 0.16 17.19 0.65
CA MET A 70 1.07 17.01 1.79
C MET A 70 0.37 16.30 2.96
N ARG A 71 -0.89 16.68 3.24
CA ARG A 71 -1.72 16.06 4.28
C ARG A 71 -1.98 14.58 3.96
N HIS A 72 -2.33 14.24 2.71
CA HIS A 72 -2.51 12.85 2.31
C HIS A 72 -1.22 12.03 2.41
N MET A 73 -0.08 12.60 2.01
CA MET A 73 1.23 11.95 2.15
C MET A 73 1.55 11.65 3.62
N ALA A 74 1.37 12.63 4.51
CA ALA A 74 1.58 12.45 5.95
C ALA A 74 0.65 11.37 6.54
N ASN A 75 -0.63 11.39 6.18
CA ASN A 75 -1.59 10.37 6.63
C ASN A 75 -1.17 8.95 6.18
N LEU A 76 -0.65 8.81 4.97
CA LEU A 76 -0.24 7.51 4.42
C LEU A 76 1.00 6.93 5.12
N GLU A 77 1.89 7.76 5.67
CA GLU A 77 2.99 7.28 6.52
C GLU A 77 2.46 6.59 7.79
N SER A 78 1.36 7.10 8.36
CA SER A 78 0.67 6.42 9.48
C SER A 78 0.00 5.12 9.02
N VAL A 79 -0.70 5.12 7.89
CA VAL A 79 -1.35 3.89 7.35
C VAL A 79 -0.33 2.80 7.02
N LYS A 80 0.89 3.19 6.62
CA LYS A 80 2.01 2.28 6.37
C LYS A 80 2.44 1.51 7.63
N THR A 81 2.34 2.14 8.80
CA THR A 81 2.87 1.61 10.06
C THR A 81 1.83 0.87 10.90
N TYR A 82 0.59 1.36 10.98
CA TYR A 82 -0.46 0.69 11.74
C TYR A 82 -1.00 -0.56 11.02
N GLU A 83 -1.62 -1.47 11.79
CA GLU A 83 -2.19 -2.75 11.33
C GLU A 83 -1.20 -3.72 10.66
N GLY A 84 0.07 -3.66 11.07
CA GLY A 84 1.15 -4.46 10.51
C GLY A 84 2.05 -3.59 9.64
N THR A 85 3.32 -3.48 10.02
CA THR A 85 4.31 -2.79 9.19
C THR A 85 4.53 -3.55 7.89
N HIS A 86 5.08 -2.88 6.88
CA HIS A 86 5.46 -3.56 5.64
C HIS A 86 6.40 -4.73 5.86
N ASP A 87 7.35 -4.61 6.78
CA ASP A 87 8.28 -5.69 7.09
C ASP A 87 7.55 -6.93 7.63
N ILE A 88 6.57 -6.73 8.52
CA ILE A 88 5.76 -7.82 9.04
C ILE A 88 4.93 -8.48 7.93
N HIS A 89 4.31 -7.71 7.03
CA HIS A 89 3.57 -8.30 5.90
C HIS A 89 4.50 -9.06 4.92
N ASN A 90 5.69 -8.54 4.65
CA ASN A 90 6.70 -9.23 3.85
C ASN A 90 7.09 -10.57 4.49
N LEU A 91 7.25 -10.61 5.81
CA LEU A 91 7.58 -11.83 6.53
C LEU A 91 6.43 -12.84 6.56
N ILE A 92 5.17 -12.38 6.66
CA ILE A 92 3.98 -13.23 6.53
C ILE A 92 3.93 -13.88 5.14
N ILE A 93 4.13 -13.09 4.08
CA ILE A 93 4.14 -13.58 2.71
C ILE A 93 5.33 -14.49 2.46
N GLY A 94 6.51 -14.16 2.98
CA GLY A 94 7.72 -14.98 2.89
C GLY A 94 7.52 -16.35 3.52
N ARG A 95 6.90 -16.41 4.72
CA ARG A 95 6.51 -17.66 5.36
C ARG A 95 5.50 -18.45 4.53
N HIS A 96 4.53 -17.78 3.90
CA HIS A 96 3.55 -18.45 3.03
C HIS A 96 4.20 -19.10 1.80
N ILE A 97 5.15 -18.42 1.17
CA ILE A 97 5.85 -18.90 -0.02
C ILE A 97 6.82 -20.05 0.32
N THR A 98 7.55 -19.92 1.42
CA THR A 98 8.68 -20.81 1.74
C THR A 98 8.35 -21.90 2.76
N GLY A 99 7.29 -21.73 3.54
CA GLY A 99 7.00 -22.54 4.72
C GLY A 99 7.93 -22.25 5.91
N ILE A 100 8.91 -21.36 5.78
CA ILE A 100 9.93 -21.08 6.79
C ILE A 100 9.56 -19.82 7.56
N GLN A 101 9.54 -19.93 8.90
CA GLN A 101 9.31 -18.78 9.77
C GLN A 101 10.59 -17.94 9.91
N ALA A 102 10.54 -16.66 9.55
CA ALA A 102 11.68 -15.73 9.60
C ALA A 102 11.51 -14.59 10.61
N PHE A 103 10.48 -14.67 11.47
CA PHE A 103 10.31 -13.80 12.63
C PHE A 103 10.06 -14.64 13.88
N THR A 104 10.77 -14.29 14.94
CA THR A 104 10.57 -14.86 16.26
C THR A 104 10.28 -13.72 17.23
N ARG A 105 9.68 -14.08 18.35
CA ARG A 105 9.46 -13.16 19.48
C ARG A 105 10.39 -13.56 20.62
N GLU A 106 11.59 -14.04 20.27
CA GLU A 106 12.63 -14.30 21.26
C GLU A 106 13.19 -12.96 21.73
N PRO A 107 13.30 -12.73 23.04
CA PRO A 107 13.87 -11.52 23.60
C PRO A 107 15.35 -11.33 23.25
#